data_AF-A0A397INI3-F1
#
_entry.id   AF-A0A397INI3-F1
#
_cell.length_a   1.000
_cell.length_b   1.000
_cell.length_c   1.000
_cell.angle_alpha   90.00
_cell.angle_beta   90.00
_cell.angle_gamma   90.00
#
_symmetry.space_group_name_H-M   'P 1'
#
loop_
_entity.id
_entity.type
_entity.pdbx_description
1 polymer ?
#
loop_
_entity_poly.entity_id
_entity_poly.type
_entity_poly.pdbx_seq_one_letter_code
_entity_poly.pdbx_strand_id
1 'polypeptide(L)'
;MKLFCEELPSITKRHLHRPDLYENAECILCDKAEEDNLHIFTCKREGDEDPIKDLIIKFKIILREKILKNKPQTKELLIQNGLNTVTCLNYYGEADYESTKHSPYFAFFEIIKGYIPDILTNKITEICKDKRMAVRIIMETFDDFQTILKNIWKERCEKVIEWEKENGITIRAKKKKI
;
A
#
# COMPACT_ATOMS: atom_id res chain seq x y z
N MET A 1 4.76 11.29 -2.00
CA MET A 1 4.03 11.93 -3.12
C MET A 1 3.93 11.09 -4.39
N LYS A 2 4.99 10.43 -4.91
CA LYS A 2 4.92 9.67 -6.18
C LYS A 2 3.90 8.52 -6.26
N LEU A 3 3.55 7.94 -5.12
CA LEU A 3 2.64 6.79 -5.03
C LEU A 3 1.17 7.20 -5.25
N PHE A 4 0.79 8.40 -4.79
CA PHE A 4 -0.53 9.01 -4.99
C PHE A 4 -0.80 9.35 -6.46
N CYS A 5 0.21 9.85 -7.16
CA CYS A 5 0.09 10.28 -8.56
C CYS A 5 0.25 9.14 -9.57
N GLU A 6 0.29 7.88 -9.11
CA GLU A 6 0.55 6.74 -9.97
C GLU A 6 1.85 6.91 -10.78
N GLU A 7 2.91 7.47 -10.19
CA GLU A 7 4.17 7.80 -10.90
C GLU A 7 5.28 6.77 -10.70
N LEU A 8 5.01 5.67 -10.01
CA LEU A 8 6.03 4.64 -9.78
C LEU A 8 6.42 3.96 -11.09
N PRO A 9 7.71 3.69 -11.36
CA PRO A 9 8.15 2.98 -12.55
C PRO A 9 7.91 1.46 -12.39
N SER A 10 6.64 1.07 -12.48
CA SER A 10 6.18 -0.31 -12.52
C SER A 10 6.60 -1.00 -13.83
N ILE A 11 6.54 -2.33 -13.91
CA ILE A 11 6.87 -3.06 -15.15
C ILE A 11 5.90 -2.65 -16.27
N THR A 12 4.60 -2.52 -16.02
CA THR A 12 3.63 -1.99 -16.99
C THR A 12 4.11 -0.68 -17.63
N LYS A 13 4.53 0.30 -16.83
CA LYS A 13 5.01 1.58 -17.37
C LYS A 13 6.32 1.44 -18.13
N ARG A 14 7.21 0.57 -17.67
CA ARG A 14 8.50 0.32 -18.32
C ARG A 14 8.32 -0.33 -19.69
N HIS A 15 7.44 -1.33 -19.78
CA HIS A 15 7.02 -1.94 -21.03
C HIS A 15 6.39 -0.90 -21.97
N LEU A 16 5.46 -0.08 -21.48
CA LEU A 16 4.85 0.97 -22.28
C LEU A 16 5.88 1.95 -22.88
N HIS A 17 6.90 2.32 -22.11
CA HIS A 17 7.92 3.27 -22.56
C HIS A 17 9.05 2.64 -23.38
N ARG A 18 9.39 1.37 -23.12
CA ARG A 18 10.52 0.64 -23.70
C ARG A 18 10.17 -0.82 -23.97
N PRO A 19 9.24 -1.09 -24.91
CA PRO A 19 8.82 -2.45 -25.23
C PRO A 19 9.96 -3.27 -25.85
N ASP A 20 11.02 -2.61 -26.37
CA ASP A 20 12.25 -3.24 -26.84
C ASP A 20 13.14 -3.79 -25.71
N LEU A 21 12.97 -3.30 -24.47
CA LEU A 21 13.75 -3.74 -23.30
C LEU A 21 12.94 -4.58 -22.31
N TYR A 22 11.64 -4.36 -22.24
CA TYR A 22 10.73 -5.09 -21.35
C TYR A 22 9.69 -5.76 -22.23
N GLU A 23 9.76 -7.07 -22.37
CA GLU A 23 8.96 -7.84 -23.33
C GLU A 23 7.45 -7.78 -23.04
N ASN A 24 7.08 -7.84 -21.76
CA ASN A 24 5.70 -7.78 -21.32
C ASN A 24 5.55 -6.96 -20.02
N ALA A 25 4.32 -6.88 -19.50
CA ALA A 25 3.98 -6.13 -18.30
C ALA A 25 3.97 -6.99 -17.01
N GLU A 26 4.39 -8.24 -17.08
CA GLU A 26 4.29 -9.21 -15.98
C GLU A 26 5.23 -8.86 -14.82
N CYS A 27 4.77 -9.14 -13.61
CA CYS A 27 5.54 -8.91 -12.40
C CYS A 27 6.70 -9.89 -12.31
N ILE A 28 7.91 -9.38 -12.43
CA ILE A 28 9.15 -10.17 -12.32
C ILE A 28 9.32 -10.90 -10.98
N LEU A 29 8.55 -10.53 -9.94
CA LEU A 29 8.65 -11.12 -8.61
C LEU A 29 7.71 -12.31 -8.40
N CYS A 30 6.54 -12.32 -9.05
CA CYS A 30 5.55 -13.38 -8.86
C CYS A 30 5.23 -14.16 -10.14
N ASP A 31 5.55 -13.60 -11.32
CA ASP A 31 5.33 -14.20 -12.64
C ASP A 31 3.88 -14.64 -12.91
N LYS A 32 2.92 -13.98 -12.25
CA LYS A 32 1.50 -14.39 -12.23
C LYS A 32 0.52 -13.29 -12.61
N ALA A 33 0.93 -12.03 -12.53
CA ALA A 33 0.06 -10.89 -12.73
C ALA A 33 0.84 -9.71 -13.33
N GLU A 34 0.11 -8.81 -13.97
CA GLU A 34 0.63 -7.52 -14.41
C GLU A 34 1.11 -6.67 -13.22
N GLU A 35 2.30 -6.07 -13.32
CA GLU A 35 2.83 -5.18 -12.28
C GLU A 35 2.41 -3.72 -12.52
N ASP A 36 1.24 -3.36 -12.01
CA ASP A 36 0.80 -1.97 -11.87
C ASP A 36 1.32 -1.34 -10.56
N ASN A 37 0.94 -0.08 -10.28
CA ASN A 37 1.44 0.62 -9.09
C ASN A 37 0.91 0.02 -7.77
N LEU A 38 -0.23 -0.65 -7.80
CA LEU A 38 -0.84 -1.25 -6.63
C LEU A 38 -0.24 -2.64 -6.39
N HIS A 39 -0.07 -3.43 -7.46
CA HIS A 39 0.52 -4.76 -7.42
C HIS A 39 1.90 -4.76 -6.74
N ILE A 40 2.70 -3.70 -6.90
CA ILE A 40 3.97 -3.54 -6.16
C ILE A 40 3.83 -3.80 -4.66
N PHE A 41 2.72 -3.34 -4.05
CA PHE A 41 2.45 -3.45 -2.61
C PHE A 41 1.60 -4.68 -2.26
N THR A 42 0.91 -5.25 -3.25
CA THR A 42 -0.02 -6.38 -3.08
C THR A 42 0.46 -7.65 -3.79
N CYS A 43 1.72 -7.70 -4.21
CA CYS A 43 2.33 -8.82 -4.92
C CYS A 43 2.44 -10.01 -3.99
N LYS A 44 1.58 -11.02 -4.18
CA LYS A 44 1.64 -12.29 -3.46
C LYS A 44 2.68 -13.21 -4.09
N ARG A 45 3.80 -13.39 -3.41
CA ARG A 45 4.88 -14.29 -3.87
C ARG A 45 4.62 -15.70 -3.37
N GLU A 46 5.30 -16.67 -3.96
CA GLU A 46 5.11 -18.07 -3.57
C GLU A 46 5.49 -18.29 -2.09
N GLY A 47 4.55 -18.85 -1.32
CA GLY A 47 4.71 -19.09 0.11
C GLY A 47 4.40 -17.90 1.03
N ASP A 48 4.17 -16.69 0.49
CA ASP A 48 3.82 -15.52 1.28
C ASP A 48 2.35 -15.55 1.75
N GLU A 49 2.11 -15.01 2.95
CA GLU A 49 0.75 -14.64 3.39
C GLU A 49 0.17 -13.53 2.49
N ASP A 50 -1.15 -13.31 2.56
CA ASP A 50 -1.79 -12.26 1.79
C ASP A 50 -1.21 -10.86 2.16
N PRO A 51 -0.52 -10.17 1.24
CA PRO A 51 0.19 -8.94 1.53
C PRO A 51 -0.76 -7.79 1.91
N ILE A 52 -2.00 -7.80 1.41
CA ILE A 52 -3.01 -6.78 1.76
C ILE A 52 -3.39 -6.94 3.23
N LYS A 53 -3.62 -8.19 3.65
CA LYS A 53 -3.96 -8.52 5.03
C LYS A 53 -2.85 -8.10 5.99
N ASP A 54 -1.60 -8.39 5.65
CA ASP A 54 -0.43 -7.97 6.43
C ASP A 54 -0.34 -6.44 6.56
N LEU A 55 -0.52 -5.71 5.45
CA LEU A 55 -0.50 -4.23 5.48
C LEU A 55 -1.63 -3.65 6.34
N ILE A 56 -2.84 -4.22 6.28
CA ILE A 56 -3.97 -3.81 7.13
C ILE A 56 -3.65 -4.04 8.60
N ILE A 57 -3.09 -5.20 8.94
CA ILE A 57 -2.69 -5.53 10.32
C ILE A 57 -1.65 -4.52 10.82
N LYS A 58 -0.59 -4.27 10.03
CA LYS A 58 0.45 -3.28 10.35
C LYS A 58 -0.15 -1.90 10.55
N PHE A 59 -1.04 -1.45 9.67
CA PHE A 59 -1.72 -0.16 9.81
C PHE A 59 -2.55 -0.08 11.09
N LYS A 60 -3.35 -1.11 11.40
CA LYS A 60 -4.15 -1.19 12.64
C LYS A 60 -3.27 -1.15 13.89
N ILE A 61 -2.12 -1.84 13.88
CA ILE A 61 -1.16 -1.85 15.00
C ILE A 61 -0.61 -0.44 15.26
N ILE A 62 -0.08 0.22 14.22
CA ILE A 62 0.46 1.60 14.33
C ILE A 62 -0.62 2.52 14.87
N LEU A 63 -1.81 2.48 14.29
CA LEU A 63 -2.92 3.36 14.66
C LEU A 63 -3.32 3.15 16.13
N ARG A 64 -3.44 1.91 16.58
CA ARG A 64 -3.72 1.56 17.98
C ARG A 64 -2.64 2.11 18.91
N GLU A 65 -1.37 1.92 18.59
CA GLU A 65 -0.25 2.40 19.40
C GLU A 65 -0.28 3.93 19.54
N LYS A 66 -0.54 4.65 18.44
CA LYS A 66 -0.68 6.12 18.47
C LYS A 66 -1.88 6.58 19.29
N ILE A 67 -3.01 5.88 19.23
CA ILE A 67 -4.19 6.18 20.07
C ILE A 67 -3.84 5.99 21.54
N LEU A 68 -3.24 4.84 21.91
CA LEU A 68 -2.88 4.55 23.30
C LEU A 68 -1.81 5.52 23.83
N LYS A 69 -0.84 5.90 23.01
CA LYS A 69 0.16 6.92 23.36
C LYS A 69 -0.47 8.28 23.70
N ASN A 70 -1.46 8.70 22.92
CA ASN A 70 -2.11 10.01 23.08
C ASN A 70 -3.29 9.99 24.06
N LYS A 71 -3.89 8.83 24.32
CA LYS A 71 -5.03 8.64 25.22
C LYS A 71 -4.91 7.31 26.01
N PRO A 72 -3.97 7.20 26.95
CA PRO A 72 -3.62 5.94 27.63
C PRO A 72 -4.77 5.28 28.42
N GLN A 73 -5.75 6.08 28.85
CA GLN A 73 -6.93 5.63 29.60
C GLN A 73 -7.96 4.88 28.72
N THR A 74 -7.77 4.87 27.39
CA THR A 74 -8.69 4.22 26.45
C THR A 74 -8.54 2.71 26.52
N LYS A 75 -9.64 1.99 26.74
CA LYS A 75 -9.64 0.53 26.74
C LYS A 75 -9.29 0.00 25.35
N GLU A 76 -8.33 -0.92 25.28
CA GLU A 76 -7.87 -1.49 23.99
C GLU A 76 -9.01 -2.13 23.20
N LEU A 77 -9.92 -2.84 23.90
CA LEU A 77 -11.10 -3.46 23.27
C LEU A 77 -12.00 -2.43 22.57
N LEU A 78 -12.12 -1.21 23.11
CA LEU A 78 -12.90 -0.14 22.48
C LEU A 78 -12.24 0.32 21.17
N ILE A 79 -10.90 0.40 21.16
CA ILE A 79 -10.14 0.74 19.95
C ILE A 79 -10.33 -0.35 18.91
N GLN A 80 -10.09 -1.62 19.28
CA GLN A 80 -10.22 -2.77 18.38
C GLN A 80 -11.63 -2.85 17.77
N ASN A 81 -12.67 -2.78 18.60
CA ASN A 81 -14.06 -2.80 18.14
C ASN A 81 -14.37 -1.60 17.23
N GLY A 82 -13.89 -0.41 17.58
CA GLY A 82 -14.05 0.78 16.75
C GLY A 82 -13.40 0.63 15.38
N LEU A 83 -12.14 0.17 15.32
CA LEU A 83 -11.43 -0.04 14.07
C LEU A 83 -12.07 -1.14 13.20
N ASN A 84 -12.67 -2.17 13.79
CA ASN A 84 -13.39 -3.21 13.04
C ASN A 84 -14.69 -2.69 12.40
N THR A 85 -15.21 -1.53 12.79
CA THR A 85 -16.34 -0.88 12.10
C THR A 85 -15.90 -0.04 10.89
N VAL A 86 -14.60 0.17 10.70
CA VAL A 86 -14.07 0.94 9.57
C VAL A 86 -13.92 0.00 8.38
N THR A 87 -14.85 0.08 7.43
CA THR A 87 -14.96 -0.83 6.28
C THR A 87 -13.67 -0.92 5.46
N CYS A 88 -12.98 0.20 5.23
CA CYS A 88 -11.72 0.22 4.49
C CYS A 88 -10.54 -0.44 5.23
N LEU A 89 -10.72 -0.84 6.49
CA LEU A 89 -9.74 -1.62 7.27
C LEU A 89 -10.16 -3.08 7.43
N ASN A 90 -11.22 -3.51 6.75
CA ASN A 90 -11.67 -4.89 6.71
C ASN A 90 -11.44 -5.44 5.30
N TYR A 91 -10.82 -6.61 5.23
CA TYR A 91 -10.49 -7.29 3.99
C TYR A 91 -10.72 -8.78 4.18
N TYR A 92 -11.51 -9.36 3.29
CA TYR A 92 -11.99 -10.74 3.37
C TYR A 92 -11.37 -11.66 2.30
N GLY A 93 -10.40 -11.18 1.51
CA GLY A 93 -9.58 -11.99 0.61
C GLY A 93 -9.66 -11.59 -0.85
N GLU A 94 -9.21 -12.47 -1.74
CA GLU A 94 -9.09 -12.22 -3.19
C GLU A 94 -10.41 -11.79 -3.87
N ALA A 95 -11.56 -12.22 -3.34
CA ALA A 95 -12.88 -11.79 -3.80
C ALA A 95 -13.12 -10.27 -3.60
N ASP A 96 -12.51 -9.67 -2.57
CA ASP A 96 -12.56 -8.22 -2.36
C ASP A 96 -11.63 -7.50 -3.33
N TYR A 97 -10.51 -8.08 -3.76
CA TYR A 97 -9.58 -7.44 -4.71
C TYR A 97 -10.26 -7.15 -6.06
N GLU A 98 -10.84 -8.17 -6.68
CA GLU A 98 -11.53 -8.03 -7.98
C GLU A 98 -12.82 -7.21 -7.89
N SER A 99 -13.58 -7.34 -6.79
CA SER A 99 -14.82 -6.58 -6.61
C SER A 99 -14.58 -5.11 -6.23
N THR A 100 -13.47 -4.78 -5.56
CA THR A 100 -13.17 -3.41 -5.13
C THR A 100 -12.30 -2.61 -6.10
N LYS A 101 -11.60 -3.26 -7.03
CA LYS A 101 -10.83 -2.58 -8.09
C LYS A 101 -11.64 -1.56 -8.89
N HIS A 102 -12.95 -1.77 -9.01
CA HIS A 102 -13.90 -0.87 -9.69
C HIS A 102 -15.05 -0.39 -8.79
N SER A 103 -14.98 -0.63 -7.48
CA SER A 103 -16.05 -0.30 -6.54
C SER A 103 -16.04 1.18 -6.15
N PRO A 104 -17.21 1.82 -6.00
CA PRO A 104 -17.29 3.19 -5.47
C PRO A 104 -16.96 3.26 -3.97
N TYR A 105 -16.82 2.12 -3.29
CA TYR A 105 -16.47 2.07 -1.88
C TYR A 105 -14.96 2.24 -1.68
N PHE A 106 -14.59 3.16 -0.79
CA PHE A 106 -13.21 3.45 -0.44
C PHE A 106 -12.53 2.20 0.14
N ALA A 107 -11.64 1.59 -0.64
CA ALA A 107 -10.89 0.39 -0.26
C ALA A 107 -9.60 0.75 0.50
N PHE A 108 -8.97 -0.24 1.13
CA PHE A 108 -7.64 -0.07 1.74
C PHE A 108 -6.58 0.42 0.74
N PHE A 109 -6.77 0.15 -0.56
CA PHE A 109 -5.90 0.63 -1.63
C PHE A 109 -5.77 2.16 -1.67
N GLU A 110 -6.83 2.88 -1.33
CA GLU A 110 -6.79 4.33 -1.26
C GLU A 110 -5.93 4.81 -0.08
N ILE A 111 -5.90 4.07 1.04
CA ILE A 111 -4.94 4.30 2.14
C ILE A 111 -3.50 4.06 1.67
N ILE A 112 -3.25 2.98 0.90
CA ILE A 112 -1.94 2.71 0.31
C ILE A 112 -1.50 3.89 -0.57
N LYS A 113 -2.40 4.42 -1.41
CA LYS A 113 -2.17 5.61 -2.24
C LYS A 113 -1.96 6.89 -1.45
N GLY A 114 -2.35 6.92 -0.17
CA GLY A 114 -2.17 8.04 0.75
C GLY A 114 -3.43 8.88 0.98
N TYR A 115 -4.60 8.44 0.50
CA TYR A 115 -5.88 9.07 0.82
C TYR A 115 -6.31 8.73 2.25
N ILE A 116 -6.84 9.74 2.95
CA ILE A 116 -7.38 9.60 4.30
C ILE A 116 -8.91 9.54 4.19
N PRO A 117 -9.55 8.39 4.44
CA PRO A 117 -11.01 8.31 4.40
C PRO A 117 -11.69 9.00 5.57
N ASP A 118 -12.80 9.68 5.31
CA ASP A 118 -13.61 10.35 6.34
C ASP A 118 -14.15 9.38 7.39
N ILE A 119 -14.51 8.15 6.99
CA ILE A 119 -14.97 7.12 7.94
C ILE A 119 -13.91 6.78 8.99
N LEU A 120 -12.62 6.79 8.60
CA LEU A 120 -11.52 6.61 9.53
C LEU A 120 -11.42 7.83 10.46
N THR A 121 -11.38 9.04 9.90
CA THR A 121 -11.29 10.29 10.68
C THR A 121 -12.41 10.44 11.70
N ASN A 122 -13.64 10.13 11.30
CA ASN A 122 -14.82 10.17 12.17
C ASN A 122 -14.70 9.13 13.28
N LYS A 123 -14.31 7.89 12.95
CA LYS A 123 -14.15 6.83 13.95
C LYS A 123 -13.08 7.15 14.98
N ILE A 124 -11.93 7.68 14.56
CA ILE A 124 -10.87 8.06 15.50
C ILE A 124 -11.32 9.26 16.34
N THR A 125 -12.06 10.20 15.76
CA THR A 125 -12.65 11.33 16.50
C THR A 125 -13.61 10.85 17.59
N GLU A 126 -14.44 9.84 17.32
CA GLU A 126 -15.34 9.22 18.31
C GLU A 126 -14.57 8.55 19.46
N ILE A 127 -13.53 7.77 19.14
CA ILE A 127 -12.68 7.08 20.13
C ILE A 127 -11.94 8.10 21.00
N CYS A 128 -11.33 9.10 20.38
CA CYS A 128 -10.54 10.10 21.07
C CYS A 128 -11.40 11.15 21.78
N LYS A 129 -12.65 11.36 21.34
CA LYS A 129 -13.51 12.50 21.71
C LYS A 129 -12.84 13.85 21.48
N ASP A 130 -11.93 13.91 20.51
CA ASP A 130 -11.14 15.09 20.16
C ASP A 130 -10.72 14.99 18.69
N LYS A 131 -11.28 15.89 17.86
CA LYS A 131 -11.01 15.95 16.42
C LYS A 131 -9.57 16.35 16.11
N ARG A 132 -9.00 17.30 16.86
CA ARG A 132 -7.62 17.77 16.63
C ARG A 132 -6.62 16.67 16.95
N MET A 133 -6.85 15.95 18.05
CA MET A 133 -6.05 14.77 18.39
C MET A 133 -6.18 13.67 17.34
N ALA A 134 -7.40 13.37 16.89
CA ALA A 134 -7.66 12.35 15.88
C ALA A 134 -6.92 12.64 14.58
N VAL A 135 -6.99 13.88 14.06
CA VAL A 135 -6.26 14.28 12.85
C VAL A 135 -4.75 14.09 13.03
N ARG A 136 -4.19 14.52 14.17
CA ARG A 136 -2.75 14.34 14.44
C ARG A 136 -2.36 12.85 14.49
N ILE A 137 -3.14 12.02 15.18
CA ILE A 137 -2.90 10.57 15.25
C ILE A 137 -2.89 9.95 13.85
N ILE A 138 -3.84 10.35 12.99
CA ILE A 138 -3.93 9.84 11.63
C ILE A 138 -2.71 10.26 10.81
N MET A 139 -2.31 11.53 10.88
CA MET A 139 -1.10 12.00 10.17
C MET A 139 0.16 11.24 10.64
N GLU A 140 0.36 11.11 11.95
CA GLU A 140 1.49 10.34 12.51
C GLU A 140 1.43 8.85 12.10
N THR A 141 0.23 8.27 11.96
CA THR A 141 0.05 6.89 11.49
C THR A 141 0.43 6.75 10.02
N PHE A 142 0.01 7.70 9.17
CA PHE A 142 0.33 7.69 7.75
C PHE A 142 1.83 7.89 7.50
N ASP A 143 2.52 8.71 8.30
CA ASP A 143 3.98 8.89 8.19
C ASP A 143 4.74 7.58 8.48
N ASP A 144 4.37 6.87 9.54
CA ASP A 144 4.96 5.59 9.90
C ASP A 144 4.61 4.51 8.85
N PHE A 145 3.35 4.47 8.40
CA PHE A 145 2.91 3.52 7.37
C PHE A 145 3.60 3.76 6.02
N GLN A 146 3.84 5.02 5.63
CA GLN A 146 4.62 5.35 4.44
C GLN A 146 6.05 4.80 4.52
N THR A 147 6.63 4.67 5.72
CA THR A 147 7.96 4.05 5.88
C THR A 147 7.92 2.57 5.52
N ILE A 148 6.85 1.86 5.88
CA ILE A 148 6.63 0.46 5.48
C ILE A 148 6.51 0.36 3.95
N LEU A 149 5.68 1.19 3.32
CA LEU A 149 5.51 1.20 1.87
C LEU A 149 6.81 1.54 1.13
N LYS A 150 7.62 2.47 1.66
CA LYS A 150 8.94 2.80 1.11
C LYS A 150 9.90 1.61 1.15
N ASN A 151 9.86 0.81 2.21
CA ASN A 151 10.71 -0.37 2.33
C ASN A 151 10.31 -1.45 1.32
N ILE A 152 9.02 -1.71 1.14
CA ILE A 152 8.50 -2.63 0.10
C ILE A 152 8.94 -2.16 -1.29
N TRP A 153 8.79 -0.87 -1.57
CA TRP A 153 9.22 -0.28 -2.83
C TRP A 153 10.74 -0.43 -3.06
N LYS A 154 11.54 -0.20 -2.02
CA LYS A 154 12.99 -0.33 -2.08
C LYS A 154 13.41 -1.76 -2.40
N GLU A 155 12.86 -2.74 -1.68
CA GLU A 155 13.13 -4.16 -1.91
C GLU A 155 12.77 -4.58 -3.34
N ARG A 156 11.59 -4.14 -3.83
CA ARG A 156 11.19 -4.36 -5.22
C ARG A 156 12.21 -3.75 -6.20
N CYS A 157 12.66 -2.51 -5.96
CA CYS A 157 13.62 -1.86 -6.83
C CYS A 157 14.95 -2.62 -6.92
N GLU A 158 15.43 -3.16 -5.80
CA GLU A 158 16.65 -3.96 -5.74
C GLU A 158 16.52 -5.22 -6.61
N LYS A 159 15.41 -5.94 -6.48
CA LYS A 159 15.11 -7.13 -7.30
C LYS A 159 14.98 -6.81 -8.79
N VAL A 160 14.33 -5.69 -9.15
CA VAL A 160 14.25 -5.25 -10.56
C VAL A 160 15.61 -4.90 -11.13
N ILE A 161 16.49 -4.28 -10.33
CA ILE A 161 17.85 -3.95 -10.78
C ILE A 161 18.67 -5.22 -11.03
N GLU A 162 18.50 -6.23 -10.19
CA GLU A 162 19.15 -7.54 -10.37
C GLU A 162 18.67 -8.22 -11.65
N TRP A 163 17.36 -8.37 -11.82
CA TRP A 163 16.75 -8.91 -13.03
C TRP A 163 17.16 -8.15 -14.30
N GLU A 164 17.19 -6.81 -14.26
CA GLU A 164 17.64 -5.98 -15.38
C GLU A 164 19.10 -6.30 -15.77
N LYS A 165 19.98 -6.56 -14.80
CA LYS A 165 21.38 -6.92 -15.08
C LYS A 165 21.49 -8.29 -15.73
N GLU A 166 20.74 -9.27 -15.22
CA GLU A 166 20.70 -10.63 -15.77
C GLU A 166 20.21 -10.65 -17.22
N ASN A 167 19.30 -9.75 -17.57
CA ASN A 167 18.74 -9.59 -18.92
C ASN A 167 19.51 -8.58 -19.79
N GLY A 168 20.68 -8.09 -19.35
CA GLY A 168 21.52 -7.17 -20.13
C GLY A 168 20.94 -5.76 -20.32
N ILE A 169 19.92 -5.38 -19.54
CA ILE A 169 19.26 -4.07 -19.61
C ILE A 169 20.11 -3.02 -18.88
N THR A 170 20.90 -2.28 -19.65
CA THR A 170 21.79 -1.24 -19.11
C THR A 170 21.09 0.11 -18.92
N ILE A 171 21.64 0.96 -18.04
CA ILE A 171 21.18 2.37 -17.90
C ILE A 171 21.27 3.12 -19.22
N ARG A 172 22.32 2.87 -20.02
CA ARG A 172 22.50 3.47 -21.35
C ARG A 172 21.38 3.03 -22.30
N ALA A 173 21.04 1.74 -22.29
CA ALA A 173 19.93 1.21 -23.06
C ALA A 173 18.65 1.97 -22.70
N LYS A 174 18.29 2.05 -21.41
CA LYS A 174 17.07 2.73 -20.90
C LYS A 174 16.93 4.20 -21.29
N LYS A 175 18.05 4.93 -21.43
CA LYS A 175 18.06 6.36 -21.80
C LYS A 175 18.04 6.63 -23.31
N LYS A 176 18.28 5.61 -24.13
CA LYS A 176 18.22 5.74 -25.58
C LYS A 176 16.79 6.09 -25.98
N LYS A 177 16.61 7.17 -26.76
CA LYS A 177 15.32 7.46 -27.39
C LYS A 177 15.05 6.40 -28.46
N ILE A 178 13.83 5.86 -28.46
CA ILE A 178 13.30 5.07 -29.58
C ILE A 178 12.97 6.06 -30.71
#